data_AF-A0A3M2D751-F1
#
_entry.id   AF-A0A3M2D751-F1
#
_cell.length_a   1.000
_cell.length_b   1.000
_cell.length_c   1.000
_cell.angle_alpha   90.00
_cell.angle_beta   90.00
_cell.angle_gamma   90.00
#
_symmetry.space_group_name_H-M   'P 1'
#
loop_
_entity.id
_entity.type
_entity.pdbx_description
1 polymer ?
#
loop_
_entity_poly.entity_id
_entity_poly.type
_entity_poly.pdbx_seq_one_letter_code
_entity_poly.pdbx_strand_id
1 'polypeptide(L)'
;QGNQFNLAVPPLVNVVNLVGTRGSGIIRYISQVTGARKPGEMLMIKNNIAPDSTVTLQYPFVETYDGQSYDLPYGHYIILMQTQTTGVWREVARSEKTWVNKGFLTINPASNPAYRVGNDASQVIFPKEYHYIQLTGTQTVINRINEYGPYRRPPGDIIVLENATGSDVTLNLPYIMPIYSGIPKTVIPNQGRAVLVSLNGGSWQVVEVMQAKTEVGRSRVQHDFSVGGPAVNVNHYVFNEHRINDVPEFIEGAIIADMSAGEPTASVVITTTPNFYKGLEVYWSAQDASGDGKVELLTATWGYNAAPINVNTVSSHESSSPNYGGSTVTITGGVNNITINIVNNTENTNMKIWYKLF
;
A
#
# COMPACT_ATOMS: atom_id res chain seq x y z
N GLN A 1 1.17 -41.62 8.17
CA GLN A 1 2.07 -40.69 7.46
C GLN A 1 1.35 -40.28 6.19
N GLY A 2 1.02 -39.00 6.02
CA GLY A 2 0.34 -38.53 4.81
C GLY A 2 1.25 -38.66 3.58
N ASN A 3 0.65 -38.89 2.41
CA ASN A 3 1.41 -38.93 1.16
C ASN A 3 2.09 -37.57 0.92
N GLN A 4 3.34 -37.60 0.47
CA GLN A 4 4.13 -36.39 0.16
C GLN A 4 3.98 -36.07 -1.32
N PHE A 5 3.68 -34.81 -1.62
CA PHE A 5 3.43 -34.36 -2.98
C PHE A 5 4.24 -33.10 -3.30
N ASN A 6 4.63 -32.98 -4.58
CA ASN A 6 5.15 -31.76 -5.16
C ASN A 6 4.04 -31.14 -6.00
N LEU A 7 3.73 -29.87 -5.75
CA LEU A 7 2.73 -29.14 -6.51
C LEU A 7 3.40 -28.46 -7.71
N ALA A 8 3.15 -28.95 -8.91
CA ALA A 8 3.57 -28.29 -10.14
C ALA A 8 2.45 -27.35 -10.62
N VAL A 9 2.70 -26.04 -10.62
CA VAL A 9 1.74 -25.04 -11.09
C VAL A 9 2.22 -24.48 -12.44
N PRO A 10 1.42 -24.58 -13.52
CA PRO A 10 1.79 -24.00 -14.81
C PRO A 10 2.07 -22.49 -14.70
N PRO A 11 2.93 -21.92 -15.56
CA PRO A 11 3.09 -20.46 -15.66
C PRO A 11 1.73 -19.78 -15.86
N LEU A 12 1.56 -18.57 -15.31
CA LEU A 12 0.33 -17.74 -15.40
C LEU A 12 -0.90 -18.20 -14.57
N VAL A 13 -0.86 -19.37 -13.94
CA VAL A 13 -1.95 -19.83 -13.05
C VAL A 13 -1.78 -19.27 -11.64
N ASN A 14 -2.58 -18.30 -11.22
CA ASN A 14 -2.40 -17.67 -9.90
C ASN A 14 -3.39 -18.19 -8.84
N VAL A 15 -4.31 -19.08 -9.23
CA VAL A 15 -5.26 -19.74 -8.34
C VAL A 15 -5.26 -21.24 -8.60
N VAL A 16 -5.03 -22.01 -7.56
CA VAL A 16 -5.00 -23.48 -7.59
C VAL A 16 -6.05 -24.01 -6.64
N ASN A 17 -7.02 -24.73 -7.19
CA ASN A 17 -7.98 -25.50 -6.41
C ASN A 17 -7.46 -26.94 -6.31
N LEU A 18 -7.09 -27.37 -5.11
CA LEU A 18 -6.78 -28.77 -4.84
C LEU A 18 -8.11 -29.53 -4.81
N VAL A 19 -8.32 -30.43 -5.77
CA VAL A 19 -9.54 -31.21 -5.94
C VAL A 19 -9.19 -32.69 -6.10
N GLY A 20 -10.03 -33.58 -5.58
CA GLY A 20 -9.83 -35.03 -5.71
C GLY A 20 -8.68 -35.61 -4.86
N THR A 21 -8.50 -36.94 -4.98
CA THR A 21 -7.67 -37.84 -4.13
C THR A 21 -7.93 -37.76 -2.62
N ARG A 22 -8.57 -38.81 -2.07
CA ARG A 22 -8.89 -38.94 -0.64
C ARG A 22 -7.64 -38.94 0.24
N GLY A 23 -7.63 -38.11 1.28
CA GLY A 23 -6.66 -38.15 2.38
C GLY A 23 -5.93 -36.84 2.65
N SER A 24 -5.28 -36.76 3.82
CA SER A 24 -4.39 -35.65 4.18
C SER A 24 -3.00 -35.85 3.54
N GLY A 25 -2.36 -34.77 3.12
CA GLY A 25 -1.09 -34.80 2.40
C GLY A 25 -0.18 -33.64 2.75
N ILE A 26 1.12 -33.79 2.46
CA ILE A 26 2.13 -32.76 2.70
C ILE A 26 2.60 -32.22 1.35
N ILE A 27 2.43 -30.92 1.12
CA ILE A 27 3.02 -30.20 -0.01
C ILE A 27 4.36 -29.62 0.44
N ARG A 28 5.43 -30.16 -0.15
CA ARG A 28 6.80 -29.77 0.20
C ARG A 28 7.40 -28.78 -0.79
N TYR A 29 7.18 -28.98 -2.09
CA TYR A 29 7.70 -28.10 -3.13
C TYR A 29 6.59 -27.58 -4.02
N ILE A 30 6.61 -26.28 -4.30
CA ILE A 30 5.67 -25.62 -5.21
C ILE A 30 6.48 -25.02 -6.37
N SER A 31 6.26 -25.56 -7.59
CA SER A 31 6.83 -25.06 -8.85
C SER A 31 8.36 -24.89 -8.89
N GLN A 32 9.10 -25.74 -8.16
CA GLN A 32 10.56 -25.65 -8.07
C GLN A 32 11.29 -26.07 -9.36
N VAL A 33 10.72 -27.01 -10.14
CA VAL A 33 11.40 -27.65 -11.29
C VAL A 33 10.75 -27.29 -12.64
N THR A 34 9.47 -26.94 -12.65
CA THR A 34 8.71 -26.58 -13.86
C THR A 34 8.03 -25.24 -13.67
N GLY A 35 8.20 -24.33 -14.65
CA GLY A 35 7.54 -23.02 -14.62
C GLY A 35 7.95 -22.13 -13.45
N ALA A 36 9.26 -21.99 -13.21
CA ALA A 36 9.82 -21.18 -12.12
C ALA A 36 9.19 -19.78 -12.08
N ARG A 37 8.61 -19.46 -10.93
CA ARG A 37 7.89 -18.22 -10.69
C ARG A 37 8.87 -17.10 -10.36
N LYS A 38 8.58 -15.88 -10.83
CA LYS A 38 9.41 -14.71 -10.54
C LYS A 38 9.20 -14.28 -9.08
N PRO A 39 10.22 -13.72 -8.40
CA PRO A 39 10.03 -13.12 -7.09
C PRO A 39 8.89 -12.09 -7.11
N GLY A 40 8.01 -12.15 -6.10
CA GLY A 40 6.83 -11.30 -5.99
C GLY A 40 5.57 -11.85 -6.67
N GLU A 41 5.66 -12.91 -7.48
CA GLU A 41 4.46 -13.54 -8.04
C GLU A 41 3.64 -14.22 -6.94
N MET A 42 2.32 -14.05 -7.03
CA MET A 42 1.39 -14.57 -6.04
C MET A 42 0.67 -15.83 -6.53
N LEU A 43 0.42 -16.73 -5.60
CA LEU A 43 -0.30 -17.97 -5.80
C LEU A 43 -1.30 -18.17 -4.66
N MET A 44 -2.57 -18.33 -5.01
CA MET A 44 -3.60 -18.78 -4.07
C MET A 44 -3.76 -20.29 -4.18
N ILE A 45 -3.71 -21.00 -3.04
CA ILE A 45 -4.00 -22.43 -2.95
C ILE A 45 -5.24 -22.60 -2.10
N LYS A 46 -6.25 -23.29 -2.64
CA LYS A 46 -7.50 -23.65 -1.93
C LYS A 46 -7.56 -25.15 -1.73
N ASN A 47 -7.89 -25.61 -0.53
CA ASN A 47 -8.15 -27.02 -0.26
C ASN A 47 -9.63 -27.33 -0.47
N ASN A 48 -9.97 -27.92 -1.62
CA ASN A 48 -11.32 -28.38 -1.99
C ASN A 48 -11.36 -29.90 -2.20
N ILE A 49 -10.50 -30.66 -1.52
CA ILE A 49 -10.37 -32.12 -1.69
C ILE A 49 -11.59 -32.87 -1.15
N ALA A 50 -11.86 -32.78 0.16
CA ALA A 50 -13.02 -33.36 0.85
C ALA A 50 -13.14 -32.78 2.28
N PRO A 51 -14.32 -32.81 2.93
CA PRO A 51 -14.51 -32.24 4.28
C PRO A 51 -13.55 -32.73 5.38
N ASP A 52 -12.98 -33.93 5.22
CA ASP A 52 -12.01 -34.56 6.12
C ASP A 52 -10.54 -34.34 5.70
N SER A 53 -10.28 -33.55 4.65
CA SER A 53 -8.93 -33.33 4.12
C SER A 53 -8.21 -32.20 4.86
N THR A 54 -6.94 -32.43 5.16
CA THR A 54 -5.98 -31.41 5.60
C THR A 54 -4.74 -31.46 4.73
N VAL A 55 -4.29 -30.30 4.24
CA VAL A 55 -3.08 -30.19 3.42
C VAL A 55 -2.01 -29.43 4.19
N THR A 56 -0.94 -30.10 4.57
CA THR A 56 0.18 -29.45 5.27
C THR A 56 1.12 -28.80 4.27
N LEU A 57 1.31 -27.49 4.40
CA LEU A 57 2.33 -26.70 3.71
C LEU A 57 3.58 -26.66 4.58
N GLN A 58 4.68 -27.21 4.07
CA GLN A 58 5.83 -27.52 4.91
C GLN A 58 6.87 -26.38 4.98
N TYR A 59 7.27 -26.01 6.21
CA TYR A 59 8.46 -25.20 6.47
C TYR A 59 9.74 -26.01 6.18
N PRO A 60 10.80 -25.44 5.58
CA PRO A 60 11.02 -24.01 5.26
C PRO A 60 10.59 -23.59 3.86
N PHE A 61 9.91 -24.46 3.11
CA PHE A 61 9.54 -24.17 1.71
C PHE A 61 8.32 -23.24 1.61
N VAL A 62 7.46 -23.29 2.62
CA VAL A 62 6.42 -22.29 2.86
C VAL A 62 6.73 -21.60 4.20
N GLU A 63 7.16 -20.34 4.12
CA GLU A 63 7.40 -19.45 5.25
C GLU A 63 6.08 -18.85 5.71
N THR A 64 5.45 -19.52 6.67
CA THR A 64 4.30 -19.01 7.41
C THR A 64 4.73 -17.92 8.39
N TYR A 65 3.79 -17.14 8.90
CA TYR A 65 4.12 -16.05 9.83
C TYR A 65 4.72 -16.48 11.16
N ASP A 66 4.31 -17.64 11.66
CA ASP A 66 4.85 -18.21 12.90
C ASP A 66 6.11 -19.06 12.66
N GLY A 67 6.58 -19.16 11.41
CA GLY A 67 7.76 -19.92 11.04
C GLY A 67 7.60 -21.43 11.24
N GLN A 68 6.36 -21.93 11.14
CA GLN A 68 6.02 -23.36 11.30
C GLN A 68 5.36 -23.91 10.03
N SER A 69 5.22 -25.24 9.93
CA SER A 69 4.35 -25.80 8.87
C SER A 69 2.89 -25.40 9.14
N TYR A 70 2.11 -25.14 8.08
CA TYR A 70 0.70 -24.80 8.21
C TYR A 70 -0.22 -25.86 7.63
N ASP A 71 -1.17 -26.31 8.42
CA ASP A 71 -2.22 -27.24 8.03
C ASP A 71 -3.40 -26.46 7.44
N LEU A 72 -3.62 -26.59 6.13
CA LEU A 72 -4.70 -25.95 5.40
C LEU A 72 -5.97 -26.83 5.44
N PRO A 73 -7.02 -26.47 6.19
CA PRO A 73 -8.22 -27.31 6.31
C PRO A 73 -9.10 -27.26 5.06
N TYR A 74 -10.09 -28.14 4.96
CA TYR A 74 -11.05 -28.13 3.86
C TYR A 74 -11.87 -26.83 3.81
N GLY A 75 -12.07 -26.29 2.60
CA GLY A 75 -12.80 -25.04 2.38
C GLY A 75 -11.97 -23.78 2.65
N HIS A 76 -10.76 -23.94 3.16
CA HIS A 76 -9.84 -22.86 3.46
C HIS A 76 -8.86 -22.61 2.31
N TYR A 77 -8.27 -21.41 2.33
CA TYR A 77 -7.23 -21.01 1.39
C TYR A 77 -6.01 -20.40 2.08
N ILE A 78 -4.88 -20.43 1.37
CA ILE A 78 -3.69 -19.62 1.65
C ILE A 78 -3.29 -18.86 0.38
N ILE A 79 -2.73 -17.68 0.55
CA ILE A 79 -2.10 -16.87 -0.49
C ILE A 79 -0.62 -16.83 -0.16
N LEU A 80 0.19 -17.19 -1.16
CA LEU A 80 1.62 -17.30 -1.07
C LEU A 80 2.28 -16.36 -2.08
N MET A 81 3.43 -15.80 -1.73
CA MET A 81 4.26 -15.01 -2.63
C MET A 81 5.60 -15.71 -2.82
N GLN A 82 6.04 -15.83 -4.07
CA GLN A 82 7.35 -16.38 -4.40
C GLN A 82 8.44 -15.44 -3.87
N THR A 83 9.35 -15.97 -3.04
CA THR A 83 10.49 -15.22 -2.52
C THR A 83 11.61 -15.10 -3.57
N GLN A 84 12.71 -14.45 -3.22
CA GLN A 84 13.91 -14.41 -4.05
C GLN A 84 14.55 -15.80 -4.26
N THR A 85 14.29 -16.76 -3.37
CA THR A 85 14.77 -18.13 -3.50
C THR A 85 13.73 -18.98 -4.22
N THR A 86 14.04 -19.42 -5.44
CA THR A 86 13.12 -20.23 -6.27
C THR A 86 12.58 -21.44 -5.50
N GLY A 87 11.25 -21.56 -5.45
CA GLY A 87 10.56 -22.67 -4.77
C GLY A 87 10.37 -22.48 -3.26
N VAL A 88 10.85 -21.36 -2.70
CA VAL A 88 10.50 -20.90 -1.35
C VAL A 88 9.42 -19.82 -1.46
N TRP A 89 8.32 -20.04 -0.75
CA TRP A 89 7.11 -19.25 -0.80
C TRP A 89 6.81 -18.67 0.58
N ARG A 90 6.32 -17.44 0.63
CA ARG A 90 5.96 -16.78 1.89
C ARG A 90 4.45 -16.60 1.99
N GLU A 91 3.87 -16.96 3.13
CA GLU A 91 2.47 -16.68 3.44
C GLU A 91 2.21 -15.18 3.37
N VAL A 92 1.19 -14.78 2.63
CA VAL A 92 0.68 -13.39 2.57
C VAL A 92 -0.60 -13.30 3.40
N ALA A 93 -1.50 -14.25 3.19
CA ALA A 93 -2.79 -14.33 3.86
C ALA A 93 -3.30 -15.76 3.88
N ARG A 94 -4.23 -16.06 4.79
CA ARG A 94 -5.02 -17.29 4.75
C ARG A 94 -6.46 -17.03 5.15
N SER A 95 -7.38 -17.88 4.73
CA SER A 95 -8.82 -17.75 5.05
C SER A 95 -9.15 -17.55 6.53
N GLU A 96 -8.39 -18.17 7.45
CA GLU A 96 -8.59 -18.07 8.91
C GLU A 96 -7.94 -16.82 9.52
N LYS A 97 -6.99 -16.24 8.78
CA LYS A 97 -6.19 -15.10 9.20
C LYS A 97 -5.89 -14.34 7.93
N THR A 98 -6.80 -13.44 7.57
CA THR A 98 -6.82 -12.80 6.25
C THR A 98 -5.60 -11.91 5.98
N TRP A 99 -4.70 -11.73 6.96
CA TRP A 99 -3.59 -10.76 6.92
C TRP A 99 -2.42 -11.27 7.76
N VAL A 100 -1.43 -11.92 7.13
CA VAL A 100 -0.39 -12.65 7.87
C VAL A 100 1.03 -12.22 7.53
N ASN A 101 1.30 -11.62 6.38
CA ASN A 101 2.60 -11.01 6.16
C ASN A 101 2.50 -9.70 5.41
N LYS A 102 3.15 -8.71 6.01
CA LYS A 102 2.87 -7.29 5.86
C LYS A 102 3.83 -6.74 4.83
N GLY A 103 3.37 -5.81 4.00
CA GLY A 103 4.26 -4.83 3.35
C GLY A 103 5.03 -3.97 4.37
N PHE A 104 5.23 -4.40 5.62
CA PHE A 104 5.89 -3.72 6.73
C PHE A 104 7.21 -4.43 7.08
N LEU A 105 8.29 -3.67 7.17
CA LEU A 105 9.60 -4.16 7.60
C LEU A 105 10.25 -3.15 8.54
N THR A 106 10.71 -3.61 9.70
CA THR A 106 11.58 -2.80 10.56
C THR A 106 13.03 -3.04 10.16
N ILE A 107 13.78 -1.97 9.91
CA ILE A 107 15.18 -2.03 9.52
C ILE A 107 16.05 -1.13 10.40
N ASN A 108 17.32 -1.51 10.54
CA ASN A 108 18.35 -0.69 11.17
C ASN A 108 19.61 -0.68 10.28
N PRO A 109 19.66 0.24 9.30
CA PRO A 109 20.79 0.33 8.37
C PRO A 109 22.11 0.70 9.05
N ALA A 110 22.07 1.36 10.21
CA ALA A 110 23.26 1.78 10.95
C ALA A 110 24.03 0.58 11.54
N SER A 111 23.32 -0.42 12.05
CA SER A 111 23.97 -1.59 12.67
C SER A 111 23.91 -2.88 11.84
N ASN A 112 23.02 -2.97 10.83
CA ASN A 112 22.84 -4.19 10.05
C ASN A 112 23.26 -4.01 8.58
N PRO A 113 24.35 -4.68 8.13
CA PRO A 113 24.83 -4.58 6.75
C PRO A 113 23.85 -5.12 5.70
N ALA A 114 22.87 -5.95 6.07
CA ALA A 114 21.87 -6.46 5.13
C ALA A 114 20.94 -5.37 4.58
N TYR A 115 20.85 -4.22 5.25
CA TYR A 115 19.98 -3.11 4.86
C TYR A 115 20.74 -1.90 4.30
N ARG A 116 22.01 -2.08 3.94
CA ARG A 116 22.83 -1.03 3.33
C ARG A 116 23.74 -1.53 2.21
N VAL A 117 24.17 -0.62 1.36
CA VAL A 117 25.14 -0.92 0.30
C VAL A 117 26.56 -0.75 0.84
N GLY A 118 27.26 -1.88 1.02
CA GLY A 118 28.61 -1.89 1.59
C GLY A 118 28.64 -1.29 2.99
N ASN A 119 29.47 -0.26 3.18
CA ASN A 119 29.61 0.43 4.47
C ASN A 119 28.78 1.72 4.58
N ASP A 120 28.00 2.07 3.55
CA ASP A 120 27.24 3.33 3.51
C ASP A 120 25.83 3.14 4.07
N ALA A 121 25.65 3.42 5.36
CA ALA A 121 24.36 3.34 6.03
C ALA A 121 23.32 4.37 5.52
N SER A 122 23.73 5.36 4.72
CA SER A 122 22.80 6.30 4.09
C SER A 122 22.15 5.76 2.81
N GLN A 123 22.65 4.64 2.29
CA GLN A 123 22.07 3.92 1.15
C GLN A 123 21.28 2.72 1.65
N VAL A 124 20.00 2.96 1.91
CA VAL A 124 19.11 1.96 2.49
C VAL A 124 18.63 1.00 1.41
N ILE A 125 18.74 -0.30 1.67
CA ILE A 125 18.16 -1.35 0.81
C ILE A 125 17.24 -2.25 1.61
N PHE A 126 16.16 -2.68 0.98
CA PHE A 126 15.25 -3.68 1.51
C PHE A 126 14.54 -4.41 0.36
N PRO A 127 14.04 -5.63 0.60
CA PRO A 127 13.35 -6.39 -0.44
C PRO A 127 12.13 -5.66 -1.01
N LYS A 128 11.86 -5.82 -2.31
CA LYS A 128 10.83 -5.05 -3.05
C LYS A 128 9.41 -5.41 -2.63
N GLU A 129 9.21 -6.49 -1.91
CA GLU A 129 7.91 -6.86 -1.36
C GLU A 129 7.45 -5.94 -0.22
N TYR A 130 8.33 -5.10 0.34
CA TYR A 130 7.99 -4.18 1.42
C TYR A 130 7.68 -2.77 0.91
N HIS A 131 6.58 -2.21 1.43
CA HIS A 131 6.01 -0.91 1.08
C HIS A 131 5.85 0.02 2.29
N TYR A 132 6.22 -0.43 3.47
CA TYR A 132 6.18 0.29 4.73
C TYR A 132 7.44 -0.12 5.48
N ILE A 133 8.29 0.85 5.78
CA ILE A 133 9.60 0.62 6.34
C ILE A 133 9.70 1.44 7.62
N GLN A 134 9.94 0.78 8.74
CA GLN A 134 10.21 1.45 10.00
C GLN A 134 11.73 1.48 10.24
N LEU A 135 12.30 2.68 10.22
CA LEU A 135 13.70 2.92 10.54
C LEU A 135 13.89 2.93 12.05
N THR A 136 14.86 2.17 12.51
CA THR A 136 15.26 2.11 13.92
C THR A 136 16.77 2.25 14.04
N GLY A 137 17.28 2.35 15.27
CA GLY A 137 18.70 2.56 15.53
C GLY A 137 19.07 4.04 15.49
N THR A 138 20.28 4.35 15.06
CA THR A 138 20.86 5.71 15.15
C THR A 138 20.98 6.41 13.79
N GLN A 139 20.16 6.00 12.82
CA GLN A 139 20.19 6.59 11.48
C GLN A 139 19.70 8.04 11.54
N THR A 140 20.47 8.98 10.97
CA THR A 140 20.12 10.41 10.93
C THR A 140 19.97 10.96 9.51
N VAL A 141 20.51 10.25 8.51
CA VAL A 141 20.52 10.69 7.11
C VAL A 141 20.27 9.53 6.16
N ILE A 142 19.41 9.70 5.18
CA ILE A 142 19.20 8.77 4.07
C ILE A 142 19.40 9.54 2.77
N ASN A 143 20.32 9.06 1.96
CA ASN A 143 20.64 9.64 0.66
C ASN A 143 20.03 8.84 -0.48
N ARG A 144 19.86 7.51 -0.31
CA ARG A 144 19.30 6.63 -1.33
C ARG A 144 18.45 5.55 -0.69
N ILE A 145 17.37 5.17 -1.36
CA ILE A 145 16.52 4.05 -0.97
C ILE A 145 16.41 3.13 -2.18
N ASN A 146 16.71 1.86 -2.02
CA ASN A 146 16.56 0.84 -3.06
C ASN A 146 17.15 1.29 -4.42
N GLU A 147 18.23 2.07 -4.45
CA GLU A 147 18.83 2.53 -5.71
C GLU A 147 19.66 1.43 -6.38
N TYR A 148 20.26 0.55 -5.56
CA TYR A 148 21.06 -0.59 -5.97
C TYR A 148 20.25 -1.57 -6.82
N GLY A 149 20.76 -1.89 -8.02
CA GLY A 149 20.03 -2.57 -9.10
C GLY A 149 19.12 -3.74 -8.69
N PRO A 150 19.60 -4.71 -7.89
CA PRO A 150 18.77 -5.84 -7.44
C PRO A 150 17.52 -5.42 -6.65
N TYR A 151 17.57 -4.31 -5.92
CA TYR A 151 16.48 -3.78 -5.09
C TYR A 151 15.74 -2.61 -5.75
N ARG A 152 16.18 -2.16 -6.93
CA ARG A 152 15.56 -1.05 -7.67
C ARG A 152 14.08 -1.25 -7.94
N ARG A 153 13.29 -0.25 -7.53
CA ARG A 153 11.83 -0.23 -7.70
C ARG A 153 11.48 0.36 -9.07
N PRO A 154 10.43 -0.16 -9.75
CA PRO A 154 9.89 0.48 -10.94
C PRO A 154 9.33 1.88 -10.61
N PRO A 155 9.34 2.82 -11.57
CA PRO A 155 8.69 4.11 -11.40
C PRO A 155 7.21 3.97 -11.03
N GLY A 156 6.73 4.81 -10.12
CA GLY A 156 5.34 4.78 -9.62
C GLY A 156 5.13 3.88 -8.39
N ASP A 157 6.13 3.10 -7.97
CA ASP A 157 6.07 2.34 -6.72
C ASP A 157 6.03 3.26 -5.51
N ILE A 158 5.21 2.90 -4.51
CA ILE A 158 5.03 3.69 -3.29
C ILE A 158 5.63 2.94 -2.11
N ILE A 159 6.35 3.66 -1.26
CA ILE A 159 6.72 3.21 0.08
C ILE A 159 6.33 4.25 1.13
N VAL A 160 6.07 3.79 2.34
CA VAL A 160 6.01 4.59 3.57
C VAL A 160 7.30 4.34 4.33
N LEU A 161 7.92 5.41 4.81
CA LEU A 161 9.11 5.37 5.63
C LEU A 161 8.82 6.02 6.98
N GLU A 162 8.64 5.20 8.00
CA GLU A 162 8.47 5.64 9.38
C GLU A 162 9.83 5.82 10.05
N ASN A 163 10.01 6.94 10.73
CA ASN A 163 11.17 7.21 11.54
C ASN A 163 10.91 6.82 13.00
N ALA A 164 11.56 5.78 13.49
CA ALA A 164 11.57 5.38 14.91
C ALA A 164 13.00 5.30 15.47
N THR A 165 13.90 6.18 15.01
CA THR A 165 15.32 6.21 15.44
C THR A 165 15.54 6.96 16.76
N GLY A 166 14.51 7.65 17.28
CA GLY A 166 14.64 8.52 18.45
C GLY A 166 15.20 9.91 18.13
N SER A 167 15.48 10.20 16.85
CA SER A 167 15.97 11.49 16.36
C SER A 167 15.39 11.79 14.98
N ASP A 168 15.56 13.00 14.48
CA ASP A 168 15.10 13.35 13.13
C ASP A 168 15.95 12.68 12.05
N VAL A 169 15.29 12.20 10.99
CA VAL A 169 15.93 11.60 9.81
C VAL A 169 15.83 12.56 8.64
N THR A 170 16.96 12.93 8.06
CA THR A 170 17.01 13.77 6.87
C THR A 170 17.04 12.91 5.60
N LEU A 171 16.16 13.20 4.64
CA LEU A 171 16.19 12.67 3.28
C LEU A 171 16.82 13.70 2.32
N ASN A 172 17.89 13.31 1.62
CA ASN A 172 18.71 14.23 0.84
C ASN A 172 18.61 14.05 -0.68
N LEU A 173 18.83 15.17 -1.39
CA LEU A 173 19.13 15.21 -2.80
C LEU A 173 20.47 14.52 -3.15
N PRO A 174 20.69 14.12 -4.42
CA PRO A 174 19.79 14.28 -5.57
C PRO A 174 18.74 13.15 -5.71
N TYR A 175 18.89 12.05 -4.97
CA TYR A 175 18.08 10.84 -5.19
C TYR A 175 16.77 10.84 -4.42
N ILE A 176 16.62 11.67 -3.39
CA ILE A 176 15.35 11.85 -2.70
C ILE A 176 14.94 13.30 -2.80
N MET A 177 14.06 13.57 -3.76
CA MET A 177 13.56 14.89 -4.08
C MET A 177 12.53 15.33 -3.02
N PRO A 178 12.62 16.56 -2.51
CA PRO A 178 11.72 17.05 -1.49
C PRO A 178 10.36 17.43 -2.06
N ILE A 179 9.36 17.52 -1.17
CA ILE A 179 7.95 17.83 -1.50
C ILE A 179 7.82 19.12 -2.32
N TYR A 180 8.62 20.14 -1.99
CA TYR A 180 8.57 21.45 -2.65
C TYR A 180 9.87 21.78 -3.37
N SER A 181 9.75 22.30 -4.59
CA SER A 181 10.87 22.86 -5.35
C SER A 181 11.55 23.99 -4.57
N GLY A 182 12.89 23.98 -4.54
CA GLY A 182 13.70 24.98 -3.81
C GLY A 182 14.03 24.62 -2.36
N ILE A 183 13.46 23.55 -1.79
CA ILE A 183 13.90 23.01 -0.51
C ILE A 183 15.12 22.09 -0.75
N PRO A 184 16.20 22.17 0.04
CA PRO A 184 17.39 21.36 -0.18
C PRO A 184 17.27 19.91 0.33
N LYS A 185 16.38 19.65 1.30
CA LYS A 185 16.21 18.34 1.95
C LYS A 185 14.85 18.22 2.64
N THR A 186 14.36 17.00 2.78
CA THR A 186 13.17 16.69 3.61
C THR A 186 13.62 16.18 4.97
N VAL A 187 12.95 16.59 6.04
CA VAL A 187 13.17 16.02 7.38
C VAL A 187 11.94 15.22 7.79
N ILE A 188 12.14 13.98 8.22
CA ILE A 188 11.14 13.14 8.89
C ILE A 188 11.41 13.27 10.39
N PRO A 189 10.55 13.96 11.15
CA PRO A 189 10.72 14.06 12.59
C PRO A 189 10.70 12.69 13.26
N ASN A 190 11.23 12.57 14.47
CA ASN A 190 11.07 11.34 15.25
C ASN A 190 9.59 10.94 15.35
N GLN A 191 9.30 9.65 15.17
CA GLN A 191 7.95 9.06 15.03
C GLN A 191 7.16 9.50 13.79
N GLY A 192 7.68 10.45 12.99
CA GLY A 192 7.08 10.87 11.75
C GLY A 192 7.18 9.82 10.64
N ARG A 193 6.43 10.04 9.56
CA ARG A 193 6.39 9.17 8.38
C ARG A 193 6.57 10.00 7.13
N ALA A 194 7.28 9.47 6.15
CA ALA A 194 7.31 10.01 4.80
C ALA A 194 6.67 9.04 3.81
N VAL A 195 5.86 9.55 2.90
CA VAL A 195 5.41 8.79 1.73
C VAL A 195 6.35 9.11 0.58
N LEU A 196 6.93 8.09 -0.04
CA LEU A 196 7.83 8.25 -1.17
C LEU A 196 7.32 7.49 -2.39
N VAL A 197 7.42 8.13 -3.54
CA VAL A 197 7.11 7.55 -4.85
C VAL A 197 8.41 7.36 -5.62
N SER A 198 8.64 6.16 -6.14
CA SER A 198 9.81 5.84 -6.93
C SER A 198 9.72 6.51 -8.30
N LEU A 199 10.84 7.06 -8.75
CA LEU A 199 11.02 7.69 -10.05
C LEU A 199 11.96 6.85 -10.92
N ASN A 200 12.08 7.26 -12.17
CA ASN A 200 13.10 6.71 -13.06
C ASN A 200 14.51 6.84 -12.46
N GLY A 201 15.33 5.80 -12.67
CA GLY A 201 16.74 5.81 -12.28
C GLY A 201 17.03 5.49 -10.80
N GLY A 202 16.03 5.07 -10.00
CA GLY A 202 16.23 4.74 -8.59
C GLY A 202 16.16 5.94 -7.64
N SER A 203 15.62 7.07 -8.12
CA SER A 203 15.30 8.24 -7.32
C SER A 203 13.90 8.13 -6.73
N TRP A 204 13.59 9.00 -5.77
CA TRP A 204 12.32 9.05 -5.05
C TRP A 204 11.85 10.49 -4.94
N GLN A 205 10.54 10.69 -5.06
CA GLN A 205 9.88 11.93 -4.68
C GLN A 205 9.25 11.74 -3.31
N VAL A 206 9.57 12.61 -2.36
CA VAL A 206 8.77 12.71 -1.13
C VAL A 206 7.47 13.40 -1.50
N VAL A 207 6.35 12.74 -1.24
CA VAL A 207 5.03 13.28 -1.52
C VAL A 207 4.43 13.91 -0.26
N GLU A 208 4.73 13.32 0.90
CA GLU A 208 4.19 13.79 2.17
C GLU A 208 5.14 13.49 3.32
N VAL A 209 5.15 14.35 4.34
CA VAL A 209 5.69 14.04 5.66
C VAL A 209 4.59 14.26 6.69
N MET A 210 4.17 13.17 7.33
CA MET A 210 3.26 13.18 8.47
C MET A 210 4.09 13.25 9.75
N GLN A 211 3.84 14.25 10.59
CA GLN A 211 4.37 14.24 11.96
C GLN A 211 3.54 13.30 12.83
N ALA A 212 4.18 12.53 13.70
CA ALA A 212 3.46 11.87 14.78
C ALA A 212 2.86 12.93 15.70
N LYS A 213 1.53 13.04 15.71
CA LYS A 213 0.85 13.67 16.84
C LYS A 213 1.01 12.75 18.04
N THR A 214 1.76 13.17 19.05
CA THR A 214 1.73 12.54 20.36
C THR A 214 0.43 12.97 21.05
N GLU A 215 -0.65 12.20 20.91
CA GLU A 215 -1.89 12.48 21.64
C GLU A 215 -1.90 11.74 22.97
N VAL A 216 -1.84 12.53 24.06
CA VAL A 216 -2.03 12.08 25.44
C VAL A 216 -3.53 12.11 25.72
N GLY A 217 -4.24 11.08 25.28
CA GLY A 217 -5.70 10.98 25.45
C GLY A 217 -6.19 9.65 24.95
N ARG A 218 -7.29 9.14 25.52
CA ARG A 218 -7.88 7.84 25.20
C ARG A 218 -8.37 7.80 23.75
N SER A 219 -7.44 7.69 22.80
CA SER A 219 -7.71 7.52 21.38
C SER A 219 -7.95 6.04 21.11
N ARG A 220 -9.16 5.72 20.66
CA ARG A 220 -9.45 4.41 20.09
C ARG A 220 -9.12 4.53 18.61
N VAL A 221 -7.93 4.09 18.20
CA VAL A 221 -7.63 3.88 16.78
C VAL A 221 -8.58 2.79 16.29
N GLN A 222 -9.64 3.19 15.59
CA GLN A 222 -10.62 2.28 15.03
C GLN A 222 -10.34 2.17 13.53
N HIS A 223 -9.75 1.04 13.12
CA HIS A 223 -9.55 0.70 11.71
C HIS A 223 -10.83 0.06 11.18
N ASP A 224 -11.86 0.86 10.91
CA ASP A 224 -13.06 0.37 10.24
C ASP A 224 -12.84 0.38 8.72
N PHE A 225 -12.63 -0.81 8.14
CA PHE A 225 -12.56 -1.00 6.70
C PHE A 225 -13.97 -1.30 6.16
N SER A 226 -14.68 -0.28 5.68
CA SER A 226 -15.87 -0.50 4.87
C SER A 226 -15.46 -0.80 3.43
N VAL A 227 -15.42 -2.09 3.07
CA VAL A 227 -15.24 -2.50 1.66
C VAL A 227 -16.58 -2.34 0.96
N GLY A 228 -16.79 -1.15 0.40
CA GLY A 228 -17.97 -0.80 -0.37
C GLY A 228 -17.90 0.63 -0.85
N GLY A 229 -17.27 0.85 -2.00
CA GLY A 229 -17.50 2.06 -2.78
C GLY A 229 -18.87 1.99 -3.47
N PRO A 230 -19.41 3.11 -3.94
CA PRO A 230 -20.67 3.13 -4.71
C PRO A 230 -20.58 2.38 -6.06
N ALA A 231 -19.38 1.98 -6.49
CA ALA A 231 -19.10 1.24 -7.71
C ALA A 231 -18.12 0.08 -7.43
N VAL A 232 -18.27 -1.03 -8.17
CA VAL A 232 -17.49 -2.28 -8.01
C VAL A 232 -15.97 -2.13 -8.12
N ASN A 233 -15.49 -1.03 -8.69
CA ASN A 233 -14.07 -0.77 -8.93
C ASN A 233 -13.49 0.36 -8.06
N VAL A 234 -14.22 0.81 -7.04
CA VAL A 234 -13.78 1.88 -6.13
C VAL A 234 -13.67 1.32 -4.71
N ASN A 235 -12.47 1.37 -4.17
CA ASN A 235 -12.16 0.92 -2.82
C ASN A 235 -11.77 2.11 -1.94
N HIS A 236 -12.36 2.21 -0.76
CA HIS A 236 -12.12 3.28 0.21
C HIS A 236 -11.48 2.72 1.48
N TYR A 237 -10.40 3.33 1.92
CA TYR A 237 -9.59 2.92 3.07
C TYR A 237 -9.46 4.10 4.03
N VAL A 238 -9.77 3.88 5.31
CA VAL A 238 -9.56 4.87 6.37
C VAL A 238 -8.37 4.41 7.22
N PHE A 239 -7.35 5.26 7.35
CA PHE A 239 -6.12 4.92 8.06
C PHE A 239 -6.14 5.44 9.49
N ASN A 240 -6.56 6.69 9.66
CA ASN A 240 -6.67 7.34 10.96
C ASN A 240 -8.04 8.01 11.06
N GLU A 241 -8.73 7.78 12.16
CA GLU A 241 -9.93 8.50 12.54
C GLU A 241 -9.80 8.89 14.01
N HIS A 242 -9.83 10.19 14.31
CA HIS A 242 -9.90 10.69 15.68
C HIS A 242 -11.34 11.06 15.99
N ARG A 243 -11.89 10.56 17.11
CA ARG A 243 -13.25 10.86 17.54
C ARG A 243 -13.27 11.48 18.94
N ILE A 244 -14.08 12.52 19.11
CA ILE A 244 -14.46 13.07 20.41
C ILE A 244 -15.97 12.83 20.59
N ASN A 245 -16.36 12.04 21.59
CA ASN A 245 -17.76 11.70 21.87
C ASN A 245 -18.51 11.15 20.64
N ASP A 246 -17.92 10.16 19.96
CA ASP A 246 -18.41 9.55 18.72
C ASP A 246 -18.48 10.44 17.48
N VAL A 247 -18.07 11.71 17.59
CA VAL A 247 -17.94 12.63 16.46
C VAL A 247 -16.51 12.57 15.92
N PRO A 248 -16.29 12.20 14.64
CA PRO A 248 -14.98 12.26 14.06
C PRO A 248 -14.54 13.72 13.89
N GLU A 249 -13.37 14.05 14.43
CA GLU A 249 -12.73 15.37 14.36
C GLU A 249 -11.69 15.42 13.25
N PHE A 250 -11.17 14.24 12.89
CA PHE A 250 -10.10 14.11 11.92
C PHE A 250 -10.21 12.77 11.21
N ILE A 251 -10.00 12.75 9.89
CA ILE A 251 -10.02 11.53 9.09
C ILE A 251 -8.91 11.58 8.05
N GLU A 252 -8.05 10.56 8.00
CA GLU A 252 -7.13 10.31 6.89
C GLU A 252 -7.48 8.99 6.21
N GLY A 253 -7.41 8.97 4.89
CA GLY A 253 -7.70 7.78 4.13
C GLY A 253 -7.18 7.82 2.70
N ALA A 254 -7.39 6.72 1.98
CA ALA A 254 -7.14 6.62 0.55
C ALA A 254 -8.33 6.01 -0.17
N ILE A 255 -8.47 6.38 -1.43
CA ILE A 255 -9.41 5.76 -2.36
C ILE A 255 -8.59 5.24 -3.55
N ILE A 256 -8.80 3.99 -3.91
CA ILE A 256 -8.24 3.38 -5.13
C ILE A 256 -9.39 3.14 -6.07
N ALA A 257 -9.29 3.64 -7.28
CA ALA A 257 -10.33 3.51 -8.30
C ALA A 257 -9.76 3.08 -9.64
N ASP A 258 -10.33 2.02 -10.20
CA ASP A 258 -10.09 1.57 -11.56
C ASP A 258 -11.31 1.90 -12.42
N MET A 259 -11.29 3.08 -13.05
CA MET A 259 -12.39 3.56 -13.87
C MET A 259 -12.24 3.04 -15.30
N SER A 260 -13.28 2.39 -15.83
CA SER A 260 -13.32 2.04 -17.25
C SER A 260 -14.01 3.15 -18.04
N ALA A 261 -13.64 3.33 -19.31
CA ALA A 261 -14.26 4.32 -20.19
C ALA A 261 -15.78 4.16 -20.21
N GLY A 262 -16.52 5.23 -19.85
CA GLY A 262 -17.99 5.24 -19.86
C GLY A 262 -18.69 4.68 -18.62
N GLU A 263 -17.96 4.21 -17.59
CA GLU A 263 -18.52 3.96 -16.25
C GLU A 263 -19.12 5.25 -15.63
N PRO A 264 -20.13 5.17 -14.76
CA PRO A 264 -20.68 6.34 -14.09
C PRO A 264 -19.66 6.96 -13.12
N THR A 265 -19.84 8.26 -12.82
CA THR A 265 -19.13 8.95 -11.74
C THR A 265 -19.32 8.19 -10.42
N ALA A 266 -18.24 8.02 -9.66
CA ALA A 266 -18.29 7.45 -8.32
C ALA A 266 -18.17 8.54 -7.25
N SER A 267 -18.94 8.44 -6.17
CA SER A 267 -18.98 9.40 -5.06
C SER A 267 -18.70 8.73 -3.73
N VAL A 268 -17.56 9.01 -3.12
CA VAL A 268 -17.17 8.46 -1.82
C VAL A 268 -17.48 9.46 -0.72
N VAL A 269 -18.45 9.11 0.14
CA VAL A 269 -18.82 9.92 1.30
C VAL A 269 -17.75 9.74 2.39
N ILE A 270 -17.06 10.83 2.71
CA ILE A 270 -15.98 10.83 3.70
C ILE A 270 -16.53 10.96 5.12
N THR A 271 -17.56 11.78 5.29
CA THR A 271 -18.26 11.95 6.56
C THR A 271 -19.71 12.35 6.32
N THR A 272 -20.58 11.97 7.25
CA THR A 272 -21.99 12.41 7.32
C THR A 272 -22.23 13.46 8.40
N THR A 273 -21.17 13.87 9.12
CA THR A 273 -21.21 14.91 10.17
C THR A 273 -20.32 16.09 9.80
N PRO A 274 -20.63 16.80 8.70
CA PRO A 274 -19.67 17.65 8.03
C PRO A 274 -19.41 18.98 8.79
N ASN A 275 -20.29 19.35 9.72
CA ASN A 275 -20.24 20.59 10.50
C ASN A 275 -19.06 20.69 11.48
N PHE A 276 -18.34 19.59 11.69
CA PHE A 276 -17.21 19.53 12.63
C PHE A 276 -15.85 19.81 11.98
N TYR A 277 -15.80 19.95 10.65
CA TYR A 277 -14.56 20.07 9.90
C TYR A 277 -14.40 21.45 9.27
N LYS A 278 -13.15 21.90 9.23
CA LYS A 278 -12.74 23.18 8.65
C LYS A 278 -12.28 23.01 7.20
N GLY A 279 -11.77 21.84 6.84
CA GLY A 279 -11.28 21.60 5.49
C GLY A 279 -11.06 20.14 5.14
N LEU A 280 -10.85 19.92 3.84
CA LEU A 280 -10.46 18.65 3.25
C LEU A 280 -9.29 18.90 2.30
N GLU A 281 -8.16 18.24 2.55
CA GLU A 281 -7.07 18.12 1.59
C GLU A 281 -7.24 16.81 0.82
N VAL A 282 -7.11 16.87 -0.51
CA VAL A 282 -7.18 15.70 -1.39
C VAL A 282 -6.02 15.74 -2.37
N TYR A 283 -5.12 14.78 -2.24
CA TYR A 283 -4.07 14.53 -3.21
C TYR A 283 -4.46 13.36 -4.08
N TRP A 284 -4.32 13.47 -5.39
CA TRP A 284 -4.58 12.34 -6.26
C TRP A 284 -3.56 12.22 -7.38
N SER A 285 -3.34 10.98 -7.80
CA SER A 285 -2.54 10.63 -8.95
C SER A 285 -3.34 9.67 -9.83
N ALA A 286 -3.22 9.83 -11.14
CA ALA A 286 -3.86 8.95 -12.08
C ALA A 286 -2.98 8.69 -13.29
N GLN A 287 -3.22 7.54 -13.93
CA GLN A 287 -2.66 7.20 -15.22
C GLN A 287 -3.80 6.80 -16.14
N ASP A 288 -3.85 7.37 -17.35
CA ASP A 288 -4.81 6.99 -18.37
C ASP A 288 -4.33 5.78 -19.19
N ALA A 289 -5.15 5.35 -20.15
CA ALA A 289 -4.88 4.18 -20.98
C ALA A 289 -3.64 4.34 -21.87
N SER A 290 -3.29 5.59 -22.20
CA SER A 290 -2.13 5.94 -23.01
C SER A 290 -0.83 5.97 -22.20
N GLY A 291 -0.94 5.87 -20.87
CA GLY A 291 0.18 5.89 -19.94
C GLY A 291 0.56 7.30 -19.48
N ASP A 292 -0.23 8.31 -19.86
CA ASP A 292 -0.04 9.69 -19.44
C ASP A 292 -0.52 9.86 -17.99
N GLY A 293 0.28 10.58 -17.21
CA GLY A 293 0.10 10.71 -15.77
C GLY A 293 -0.37 12.10 -15.40
N LYS A 294 -1.28 12.18 -14.43
CA LYS A 294 -1.66 13.43 -13.78
C LYS A 294 -1.57 13.30 -12.27
N VAL A 295 -1.08 14.36 -11.63
CA VAL A 295 -1.02 14.48 -10.18
C VAL A 295 -1.53 15.85 -9.79
N GLU A 296 -2.43 15.91 -8.82
CA GLU A 296 -3.02 17.16 -8.38
C GLU A 296 -3.32 17.15 -6.88
N LEU A 297 -3.11 18.30 -6.24
CA LEU A 297 -3.47 18.57 -4.85
C LEU A 297 -4.61 19.59 -4.82
N LEU A 298 -5.72 19.19 -4.23
CA LEU A 298 -6.89 20.01 -3.97
C LEU A 298 -7.00 20.32 -2.49
N THR A 299 -7.47 21.51 -2.16
CA THR A 299 -7.87 21.85 -0.80
C THR A 299 -9.25 22.50 -0.82
N ALA A 300 -10.19 21.91 -0.09
CA ALA A 300 -11.50 22.45 0.16
C ALA A 300 -11.56 23.03 1.58
N THR A 301 -12.18 24.20 1.72
CA THR A 301 -12.45 24.84 3.02
C THR A 301 -13.94 25.06 3.19
N TRP A 302 -14.43 24.82 4.40
CA TRP A 302 -15.85 24.78 4.71
C TRP A 302 -16.28 25.95 5.59
N GLY A 303 -17.49 26.44 5.33
CA GLY A 303 -18.16 27.41 6.18
C GLY A 303 -19.02 26.72 7.22
N TYR A 304 -19.73 27.53 7.99
CA TYR A 304 -20.77 27.01 8.89
C TYR A 304 -21.78 26.17 8.10
N ASN A 305 -22.18 25.02 8.63
CA ASN A 305 -23.01 24.00 7.97
C ASN A 305 -22.36 23.23 6.79
N ALA A 306 -21.02 23.25 6.69
CA ALA A 306 -20.26 22.54 5.66
C ALA A 306 -20.66 22.86 4.21
N ALA A 307 -21.06 24.11 3.97
CA ALA A 307 -21.09 24.65 2.61
C ALA A 307 -19.64 24.91 2.15
N PRO A 308 -19.22 24.45 0.96
CA PRO A 308 -17.87 24.70 0.47
C PRO A 308 -17.73 26.19 0.23
N ILE A 309 -16.79 26.83 0.93
CA ILE A 309 -16.44 28.23 0.70
C ILE A 309 -15.59 28.32 -0.55
N ASN A 310 -14.61 27.42 -0.64
CA ASN A 310 -13.66 27.38 -1.75
C ASN A 310 -13.07 25.98 -1.92
N VAL A 311 -12.87 25.58 -3.17
CA VAL A 311 -12.09 24.40 -3.57
C VAL A 311 -11.00 24.90 -4.51
N ASN A 312 -9.75 24.86 -4.05
CA ASN A 312 -8.60 25.34 -4.80
C ASN A 312 -7.72 24.19 -5.23
N THR A 313 -7.27 24.23 -6.48
CA THR A 313 -6.10 23.45 -6.92
C THR A 313 -4.84 24.14 -6.41
N VAL A 314 -4.13 23.49 -5.49
CA VAL A 314 -2.88 23.99 -4.88
C VAL A 314 -1.69 23.69 -5.78
N SER A 315 -1.67 22.52 -6.41
CA SER A 315 -0.67 22.14 -7.40
C SER A 315 -1.25 21.14 -8.40
N SER A 316 -0.80 21.21 -9.64
CA SER A 316 -1.15 20.27 -10.71
C SER A 316 0.07 20.01 -11.57
N HIS A 317 0.31 18.76 -11.91
CA HIS A 317 1.38 18.34 -12.81
C HIS A 317 0.89 17.22 -13.73
N GLU A 318 1.28 17.31 -15.00
CA GLU A 318 1.01 16.30 -16.02
C GLU A 318 2.34 15.81 -16.61
N SER A 319 2.37 14.58 -17.11
CA SER A 319 3.52 14.02 -17.83
C SER A 319 3.90 14.90 -19.02
N SER A 320 5.16 14.81 -19.47
CA SER A 320 5.69 15.65 -20.55
C SER A 320 4.88 15.45 -21.85
N SER A 321 4.19 16.52 -22.27
CA SER A 321 3.07 16.60 -23.24
C SER A 321 1.70 16.49 -22.55
N PRO A 322 0.98 17.61 -22.31
CA PRO A 322 -0.26 17.63 -21.54
C PRO A 322 -1.42 17.06 -22.36
N ASN A 323 -1.55 15.73 -22.36
CA ASN A 323 -2.58 14.99 -23.09
C ASN A 323 -3.41 14.09 -22.18
N TYR A 324 -3.32 14.25 -20.86
CA TYR A 324 -4.06 13.42 -19.91
C TYR A 324 -5.57 13.51 -20.17
N GLY A 325 -6.17 12.40 -20.62
CA GLY A 325 -7.59 12.31 -20.98
C GLY A 325 -8.45 11.52 -19.97
N GLY A 326 -7.82 11.00 -18.91
CA GLY A 326 -8.43 10.12 -17.92
C GLY A 326 -9.33 10.84 -16.91
N SER A 327 -9.85 10.05 -15.98
CA SER A 327 -10.77 10.47 -14.91
C SER A 327 -10.17 11.53 -13.98
N THR A 328 -11.00 12.40 -13.41
CA THR A 328 -10.57 13.49 -12.52
C THR A 328 -11.25 13.42 -11.16
N VAL A 329 -10.75 14.19 -10.19
CA VAL A 329 -11.31 14.26 -8.84
C VAL A 329 -11.94 15.63 -8.60
N THR A 330 -13.12 15.64 -8.01
CA THR A 330 -13.76 16.87 -7.48
C THR A 330 -14.21 16.65 -6.04
N ILE A 331 -14.34 17.74 -5.30
CA ILE A 331 -14.79 17.72 -3.90
C ILE A 331 -16.14 18.42 -3.83
N THR A 332 -17.09 17.79 -3.16
CA THR A 332 -18.39 18.41 -2.83
C THR A 332 -18.67 18.24 -1.36
N GLY A 333 -19.43 19.18 -0.80
CA GLY A 333 -19.97 19.02 0.54
C GLY A 333 -21.21 19.87 0.70
N GLY A 334 -21.99 19.49 1.70
CA GLY A 334 -23.19 20.18 2.09
C GLY A 334 -23.59 19.76 3.49
N VAL A 335 -24.80 20.13 3.89
CA VAL A 335 -25.29 19.96 5.26
C VAL A 335 -25.28 18.51 5.77
N ASN A 336 -25.31 17.53 4.86
CA ASN A 336 -25.43 16.11 5.20
C ASN A 336 -24.15 15.30 4.98
N ASN A 337 -23.21 15.76 4.17
CA ASN A 337 -21.98 15.03 3.90
C ASN A 337 -20.87 15.88 3.28
N ILE A 338 -19.65 15.37 3.39
CA ILE A 338 -18.51 15.76 2.55
C ILE A 338 -18.14 14.53 1.72
N THR A 339 -17.92 14.74 0.42
CA THR A 339 -17.79 13.69 -0.58
C THR A 339 -16.65 14.00 -1.55
N ILE A 340 -15.86 12.98 -1.86
CA ILE A 340 -14.89 12.99 -2.96
C ILE A 340 -15.54 12.30 -4.16
N ASN A 341 -15.65 13.01 -5.28
CA ASN A 341 -16.22 12.48 -6.51
C ASN A 341 -15.13 12.19 -7.53
N ILE A 342 -15.22 11.01 -8.14
CA ILE A 342 -14.39 10.55 -9.23
C ILE A 342 -15.19 10.75 -10.51
N VAL A 343 -14.85 11.80 -11.24
CA VAL A 343 -15.50 12.16 -12.50
C VAL A 343 -14.87 11.32 -13.60
N ASN A 344 -15.61 10.32 -14.05
CA ASN A 344 -15.14 9.48 -15.15
C ASN A 344 -15.13 10.25 -16.47
N ASN A 345 -14.09 10.03 -17.26
CA ASN A 345 -13.94 10.57 -18.60
C ASN A 345 -13.96 9.41 -19.63
N THR A 346 -13.51 9.66 -20.85
CA THR A 346 -13.63 8.73 -21.98
C THR A 346 -12.58 7.62 -22.00
N GLU A 347 -11.71 7.51 -20.99
CA GLU A 347 -10.58 6.59 -20.98
C GLU A 347 -10.49 5.77 -19.69
N ASN A 348 -9.95 4.55 -19.83
CA ASN A 348 -9.63 3.73 -18.68
C ASN A 348 -8.56 4.44 -17.83
N THR A 349 -8.81 4.53 -16.52
CA THR A 349 -7.97 5.30 -15.60
C THR A 349 -7.73 4.52 -14.32
N ASN A 350 -6.47 4.32 -13.95
CA ASN A 350 -6.09 3.87 -12.61
C ASN A 350 -5.84 5.11 -11.74
N MET A 351 -6.59 5.27 -10.66
CA MET A 351 -6.52 6.41 -9.77
C MET A 351 -6.19 5.99 -8.34
N LYS A 352 -5.34 6.80 -7.71
CA LYS A 352 -5.04 6.72 -6.28
C LYS A 352 -5.27 8.09 -5.69
N ILE A 353 -6.13 8.16 -4.68
CA ILE A 353 -6.53 9.38 -4.00
C ILE A 353 -6.16 9.22 -2.55
N TRP A 354 -5.51 10.20 -1.97
CA TRP A 354 -5.25 10.34 -0.55
C TRP A 354 -5.99 11.57 -0.06
N TYR A 355 -6.59 11.48 1.12
CA TYR A 355 -7.32 12.60 1.67
C TYR A 355 -7.10 12.74 3.17
N LYS A 356 -7.27 13.98 3.63
CA LYS A 356 -7.17 14.38 5.02
C LYS A 356 -8.25 15.40 5.33
N LEU A 357 -9.16 15.04 6.21
CA LEU A 357 -10.26 15.86 6.70
C LEU A 357 -9.90 16.38 8.10
N PHE A 358 -10.01 17.69 8.32
CA PHE A 358 -9.51 18.38 9.52
C PHE A 358 -10.34 19.59 9.93
#